data_AF-A0A1Y1VJY6-F1
#
_entry.id   AF-A0A1Y1VJY6-F1
#
_cell.length_a   1.000
_cell.length_b   1.000
_cell.length_c   1.000
_cell.angle_alpha   90.00
_cell.angle_beta   90.00
_cell.angle_gamma   90.00
#
_symmetry.space_group_name_H-M   'P 1'
#
loop_
_entity.id
_entity.type
_entity.pdbx_description
1 polymer ?
#
loop_
_entity_poly.entity_id
_entity_poly.type
_entity_poly.pdbx_seq_one_letter_code
_entity_poly.pdbx_strand_id
1 'polypeptide(L)'
;FSDFENNNIDIQVKIKSCNNAFINQLTDSSRIKSCYQPVCNPSCNHGKCINNNLCKCHDTLYTGKFCNEYYQLERIGILDTIIRIITIILLFIIIMLIFITLKYRKNKNIKSGIFNSRKKNMKISLSGMYASIIIILSFHIIMASIWIRYDLLDITIEKTTKFREYKKCSYPSISKIRLNTIKKIYFNIYIY
;
A
#
# COMPACT_ATOMS: atom_id res chain seq x y z
N PHE A 1 -8.09 -60.22 45.28
CA PHE A 1 -8.45 -59.96 43.88
C PHE A 1 -8.39 -61.27 43.14
N SER A 2 -9.35 -61.52 42.26
CA SER A 2 -9.38 -62.68 41.36
C SER A 2 -9.31 -62.14 39.94
N ASP A 3 -8.41 -62.67 39.12
CA ASP A 3 -8.36 -62.31 37.72
C ASP A 3 -9.59 -62.89 37.01
N PHE A 4 -10.23 -62.07 36.18
CA PHE A 4 -11.34 -62.51 35.33
C PHE A 4 -10.78 -63.22 34.11
N GLU A 5 -11.19 -64.45 33.86
CA GLU A 5 -10.85 -65.16 32.61
C GLU A 5 -11.63 -64.55 31.44
N ASN A 6 -10.98 -64.39 30.28
CA ASN A 6 -11.57 -63.89 29.02
C ASN A 6 -11.97 -62.39 28.97
N ASN A 7 -11.13 -61.49 29.52
CA ASN A 7 -11.34 -60.02 29.45
C ASN A 7 -11.21 -59.36 28.06
N ASN A 8 -11.15 -60.13 26.97
CA ASN A 8 -10.94 -59.59 25.62
C ASN A 8 -12.31 -59.35 24.94
N ILE A 9 -12.57 -58.11 24.54
CA ILE A 9 -13.81 -57.72 23.82
C ILE A 9 -13.42 -57.20 22.43
N ASP A 10 -13.63 -58.03 21.41
CA ASP A 10 -13.37 -57.65 20.01
C ASP A 10 -14.54 -56.84 19.43
N ILE A 11 -14.27 -55.59 19.06
CA ILE A 11 -15.26 -54.66 18.49
C ILE A 11 -15.00 -54.46 16.99
N GLN A 12 -15.92 -54.92 16.14
CA GLN A 12 -15.81 -54.76 14.69
C GLN A 12 -16.16 -53.32 14.24
N VAL A 13 -15.14 -52.45 14.14
CA VAL A 13 -15.32 -51.04 13.74
C VAL A 13 -15.16 -50.87 12.23
N LYS A 14 -16.26 -50.58 11.52
CA LYS A 14 -16.24 -50.23 10.08
C LYS A 14 -16.04 -48.73 9.88
N ILE A 15 -14.80 -48.31 9.62
CA ILE A 15 -14.47 -46.92 9.26
C ILE A 15 -15.11 -46.57 7.90
N LYS A 16 -15.85 -45.46 7.85
CA LYS A 16 -16.38 -44.87 6.61
C LYS A 16 -15.43 -43.79 6.09
N SER A 17 -15.42 -43.56 4.78
CA SER A 17 -14.74 -42.41 4.18
C SER A 17 -15.40 -41.09 4.58
N CYS A 18 -14.60 -40.04 4.76
CA CYS A 18 -15.12 -38.69 5.01
C CYS A 18 -15.72 -38.12 3.71
N ASN A 19 -16.80 -37.35 3.83
CA ASN A 19 -17.30 -36.48 2.75
C ASN A 19 -16.35 -35.29 2.56
N ASN A 20 -16.26 -34.75 1.34
CA ASN A 20 -15.31 -33.68 0.93
C ASN A 20 -15.40 -32.38 1.75
N ALA A 21 -16.49 -32.17 2.50
CA ALA A 21 -16.66 -31.04 3.43
C ALA A 21 -15.96 -31.22 4.79
N PHE A 22 -15.45 -32.42 5.09
CA PHE A 22 -14.87 -32.81 6.37
C PHE A 22 -13.38 -33.17 6.17
N ILE A 23 -12.51 -32.81 7.12
CA ILE A 23 -11.08 -33.16 7.04
C ILE A 23 -10.81 -34.39 7.92
N ASN A 24 -9.98 -35.29 7.41
CA ASN A 24 -9.65 -36.59 8.01
C ASN A 24 -8.29 -36.52 8.74
N GLN A 25 -8.31 -36.35 10.07
CA GLN A 25 -7.09 -36.12 10.86
C GLN A 25 -7.14 -36.76 12.25
N LEU A 26 -5.96 -36.91 12.88
CA LEU A 26 -5.82 -37.36 14.26
C LEU A 26 -6.10 -36.18 15.20
N THR A 27 -7.35 -36.02 15.65
CA THR A 27 -7.75 -35.01 16.65
C THR A 27 -7.68 -35.54 18.07
N ASP A 28 -8.32 -36.68 18.31
CA ASP A 28 -8.70 -37.12 19.66
C ASP A 28 -7.86 -38.31 20.16
N SER A 29 -7.14 -38.98 19.24
CA SER A 29 -6.22 -40.07 19.54
C SER A 29 -5.08 -40.11 18.53
N SER A 30 -3.96 -40.75 18.89
CA SER A 30 -2.83 -40.99 17.98
C SER A 30 -3.04 -42.19 17.03
N ARG A 31 -4.13 -42.95 17.18
CA ARG A 31 -4.36 -44.23 16.47
C ARG A 31 -5.53 -44.20 15.49
N ILE A 32 -6.59 -43.45 15.81
CA ILE A 32 -7.83 -43.36 15.02
C ILE A 32 -7.99 -41.92 14.53
N LYS A 33 -8.20 -41.76 13.21
CA LYS A 33 -8.52 -40.45 12.60
C LYS A 33 -10.01 -40.20 12.64
N SER A 34 -10.39 -38.98 12.96
CA SER A 34 -11.78 -38.50 12.98
C SER A 34 -12.07 -37.72 11.69
N CYS A 35 -13.25 -37.96 11.09
CA CYS A 35 -13.85 -37.02 10.15
C CYS A 35 -14.53 -35.92 10.97
N TYR A 36 -14.07 -34.69 10.85
CA TYR A 36 -14.66 -33.55 11.57
C TYR A 36 -14.94 -32.40 10.57
N GLN A 37 -15.88 -31.50 10.91
CA GLN A 37 -15.98 -30.18 10.27
C GLN A 37 -15.26 -29.20 11.19
N PRO A 38 -14.14 -28.63 10.78
CA PRO A 38 -13.17 -27.61 12.30
C PRO A 38 -13.74 -26.22 12.46
N VAL A 39 -13.32 -25.60 13.56
CA VAL A 39 -13.88 -24.35 14.08
C VAL A 39 -12.74 -23.42 14.43
N CYS A 40 -12.94 -22.14 14.16
CA CYS A 40 -11.99 -21.08 14.50
C CYS A 40 -12.67 -20.13 15.49
N ASN A 41 -12.11 -20.05 16.71
CA ASN A 41 -12.53 -19.14 17.76
C ASN A 41 -11.30 -18.34 18.26
N PRO A 42 -11.23 -17.02 18.01
CA PRO A 42 -12.18 -16.21 17.25
C PRO A 42 -12.23 -16.58 15.76
N SER A 43 -13.29 -16.12 15.08
CA SER A 43 -13.54 -16.39 13.66
C SER A 43 -12.46 -15.79 12.75
N CYS A 44 -12.30 -16.38 11.58
CA CYS A 44 -11.36 -15.94 10.54
C CYS A 44 -11.89 -14.73 9.74
N ASN A 45 -12.33 -13.64 10.38
CA ASN A 45 -12.92 -12.40 9.82
C ASN A 45 -13.18 -12.36 8.29
N HIS A 46 -12.13 -12.28 7.46
CA HIS A 46 -12.25 -12.23 5.98
C HIS A 46 -11.80 -13.50 5.24
N GLY A 47 -11.17 -14.46 5.92
CA GLY A 47 -10.61 -15.69 5.35
C GLY A 47 -11.43 -16.94 5.65
N LYS A 48 -10.84 -18.11 5.36
CA LYS A 48 -11.49 -19.43 5.53
C LYS A 48 -10.81 -20.20 6.67
N CYS A 49 -11.58 -20.78 7.59
CA CYS A 49 -11.04 -21.71 8.59
C CYS A 49 -10.65 -23.03 7.88
N ILE A 50 -9.38 -23.45 8.00
CA ILE A 50 -8.85 -24.66 7.33
C ILE A 50 -8.35 -25.73 8.29
N ASN A 51 -8.06 -25.37 9.54
CA ASN A 51 -7.93 -26.30 10.66
C ASN A 51 -8.30 -25.56 11.97
N ASN A 52 -8.37 -26.27 13.10
CA ASN A 52 -8.90 -25.70 14.35
C ASN A 52 -8.07 -24.48 14.76
N ASN A 53 -8.71 -23.31 14.81
CA ASN A 53 -8.06 -22.01 15.05
C ASN A 53 -6.93 -21.66 14.05
N LEU A 54 -7.00 -22.18 12.82
CA LEU A 54 -6.06 -21.94 11.72
C LEU A 54 -6.79 -21.39 10.48
N CYS A 55 -6.56 -20.11 10.20
CA CYS A 55 -7.17 -19.39 9.08
C CYS A 55 -6.29 -19.39 7.82
N LYS A 56 -6.92 -19.48 6.64
CA LYS A 56 -6.31 -19.22 5.33
C LYS A 56 -6.80 -17.86 4.80
N CYS A 57 -5.87 -16.90 4.69
CA CYS A 57 -6.15 -15.53 4.24
C CYS A 57 -5.73 -15.25 2.78
N HIS A 58 -5.20 -16.26 2.08
CA HIS A 58 -4.58 -16.12 0.75
C HIS A 58 -5.48 -15.46 -0.32
N ASP A 59 -6.79 -15.68 -0.24
CA ASP A 59 -7.76 -15.21 -1.23
C ASP A 59 -8.35 -13.82 -0.83
N THR A 60 -7.60 -13.03 -0.04
CA THR A 60 -8.10 -11.81 0.65
C THR A 60 -7.05 -10.70 0.67
N LEU A 61 -7.45 -9.46 0.98
CA LEU A 61 -6.53 -8.34 1.23
C LEU A 61 -5.92 -8.33 2.65
N TYR A 62 -6.09 -9.43 3.40
CA TYR A 62 -5.73 -9.52 4.81
C TYR A 62 -4.74 -10.66 5.10
N THR A 63 -4.01 -10.49 6.19
CA THR A 63 -3.01 -11.40 6.75
C THR A 63 -3.21 -11.49 8.27
N GLY A 64 -2.22 -12.00 8.99
CA GLY A 64 -2.30 -12.22 10.44
C GLY A 64 -2.96 -13.55 10.80
N LYS A 65 -3.05 -13.86 12.10
CA LYS A 65 -3.57 -15.15 12.58
C LYS A 65 -5.06 -15.35 12.23
N PHE A 66 -5.84 -14.27 12.17
CA PHE A 66 -7.30 -14.31 12.00
C PHE A 66 -7.80 -13.55 10.75
N CYS A 67 -6.92 -13.29 9.77
CA CYS A 67 -7.24 -12.53 8.56
C CYS A 67 -7.83 -11.14 8.86
N ASN A 68 -7.17 -10.44 9.78
CA ASN A 68 -7.61 -9.19 10.42
C ASN A 68 -6.57 -8.06 10.33
N GLU A 69 -5.36 -8.35 9.87
CA GLU A 69 -4.30 -7.38 9.59
C GLU A 69 -4.26 -7.11 8.08
N TYR A 70 -3.99 -5.89 7.61
CA TYR A 70 -3.77 -5.66 6.17
C TYR A 70 -2.36 -6.12 5.77
N TYR A 71 -2.19 -6.55 4.51
CA TYR A 71 -0.84 -6.76 3.96
C TYR A 71 -0.05 -5.44 4.00
N GLN A 72 1.15 -5.50 4.58
CA GLN A 72 2.11 -4.40 4.50
C GLN A 72 2.69 -4.39 3.08
N LEU A 73 2.50 -3.27 2.38
CA LEU A 73 3.10 -3.05 1.07
C LEU A 73 4.62 -2.89 1.24
N GLU A 74 5.40 -3.82 0.68
CA GLU A 74 6.86 -3.70 0.67
C GLU A 74 7.28 -2.52 -0.22
N ARG A 75 8.08 -1.60 0.34
CA ARG A 75 8.54 -0.41 -0.37
C ARG A 75 9.55 -0.80 -1.46
N ILE A 76 9.11 -0.77 -2.72
CA ILE A 76 9.94 -1.08 -3.90
C ILE A 76 10.96 0.05 -4.11
N GLY A 77 12.11 0.00 -3.40
CA GLY A 77 13.11 1.07 -3.41
C GLY A 77 13.71 1.42 -4.78
N ILE A 78 13.58 0.53 -5.77
CA ILE A 78 13.90 0.81 -7.18
C ILE A 78 13.00 1.93 -7.73
N LEU A 79 11.70 1.89 -7.43
CA LEU A 79 10.71 2.87 -7.90
C LEU A 79 10.93 4.23 -7.24
N ASP A 80 11.22 4.27 -5.93
CA ASP A 80 11.67 5.49 -5.24
C ASP A 80 12.92 6.10 -5.88
N THR A 81 13.91 5.27 -6.20
CA THR A 81 15.17 5.69 -6.82
C THR A 81 14.94 6.28 -8.22
N ILE A 82 14.09 5.65 -9.03
CA ILE A 82 13.71 6.15 -10.37
C ILE A 82 13.00 7.50 -10.27
N ILE A 83 12.03 7.66 -9.35
CA ILE A 83 11.32 8.93 -9.13
C ILE A 83 12.28 10.04 -8.66
N ARG A 84 13.24 9.71 -7.80
CA ARG A 84 14.29 10.63 -7.34
C ARG A 84 15.21 11.08 -8.48
N ILE A 85 15.57 10.20 -9.41
CA ILE A 85 16.36 10.55 -10.60
C ILE A 85 15.56 11.45 -11.54
N ILE A 86 14.31 11.11 -11.85
CA ILE A 86 13.44 11.88 -12.76
C ILE A 86 13.22 13.30 -12.23
N THR A 87 12.97 13.46 -10.92
CA THR A 87 12.76 14.79 -10.31
C THR A 87 14.01 15.68 -10.34
N ILE A 88 15.21 15.12 -10.20
CA ILE A 88 16.48 15.85 -10.36
C ILE A 88 16.68 16.30 -11.82
N ILE A 89 16.39 15.43 -12.80
CA ILE A 89 16.50 15.76 -14.23
C ILE A 89 15.54 16.89 -14.61
N LEU A 90 14.28 16.83 -14.17
CA LEU A 90 13.29 17.89 -14.42
C LEU A 90 13.72 19.24 -13.82
N LEU A 91 14.27 19.25 -12.61
CA LEU A 91 14.80 20.46 -11.98
C LEU A 91 15.94 21.07 -12.81
N PHE A 92 16.86 20.26 -13.32
CA PHE A 92 17.96 20.71 -14.18
C PHE A 92 17.46 21.31 -15.51
N ILE A 93 16.45 20.70 -16.14
CA ILE A 93 15.81 21.22 -17.36
C ILE A 93 15.18 22.60 -17.09
N ILE A 94 14.48 22.79 -15.96
CA ILE A 94 13.89 24.07 -15.57
C ILE A 94 14.98 25.15 -15.40
N ILE A 95 16.10 24.82 -14.75
CA ILE A 95 17.23 25.75 -14.58
C ILE A 95 17.84 26.14 -15.94
N MET A 96 17.99 25.19 -16.88
CA MET A 96 18.47 25.47 -18.23
C MET A 96 17.50 26.37 -19.02
N LEU A 97 16.19 26.14 -18.94
CA LEU A 97 15.18 27.00 -19.57
C LEU A 97 15.20 28.44 -19.02
N ILE A 98 15.43 28.61 -17.71
CA ILE A 98 15.64 29.92 -17.08
C ILE A 98 16.91 30.58 -17.63
N PHE A 99 18.03 29.86 -17.69
CA PHE A 99 19.31 30.42 -18.17
C PHE A 99 19.24 30.83 -19.66
N ILE A 100 18.62 29.99 -20.51
CA ILE A 100 18.35 30.31 -21.91
C ILE A 100 17.48 31.58 -22.01
N THR A 101 16.37 31.63 -21.26
CA THR A 101 15.47 32.79 -21.23
C THR A 101 16.22 34.09 -20.87
N LEU A 102 17.08 34.05 -19.84
CA LEU A 102 17.86 35.20 -19.40
C LEU A 102 18.94 35.60 -20.42
N LYS A 103 19.60 34.64 -21.08
CA LYS A 103 20.61 34.90 -22.12
C LYS A 103 19.99 35.54 -23.36
N TYR A 104 18.87 35.01 -23.86
CA TYR A 104 18.21 35.54 -25.05
C TYR A 104 17.42 36.84 -24.82
N ARG A 105 17.10 37.20 -23.57
CA ARG A 105 16.40 38.45 -23.18
C ARG A 105 17.01 39.74 -23.75
N LYS A 106 18.33 39.76 -24.02
CA LYS A 106 19.04 40.93 -24.57
C LYS A 106 18.99 41.03 -26.11
N ASN A 107 18.58 39.98 -26.82
CA ASN A 107 18.70 39.93 -28.28
C ASN A 107 17.58 40.72 -28.98
N LYS A 108 17.95 41.79 -29.69
CA LYS A 108 17.02 42.77 -30.28
C LYS A 108 16.04 42.15 -31.30
N ASN A 109 16.47 41.09 -32.00
CA ASN A 109 15.70 40.41 -33.05
C ASN A 109 14.42 39.74 -32.52
N ILE A 110 14.42 39.25 -31.27
CA ILE A 110 13.23 38.67 -30.62
C ILE A 110 12.19 39.78 -30.30
N LYS A 111 12.63 41.05 -30.26
CA LYS A 111 11.82 42.20 -29.87
C LYS A 111 11.14 42.92 -31.05
N SER A 112 11.48 42.60 -32.30
CA SER A 112 10.97 43.28 -33.51
C SER A 112 9.92 42.48 -34.30
N GLY A 113 9.89 41.15 -34.20
CA GLY A 113 9.09 40.27 -35.07
C GLY A 113 7.55 40.41 -35.00
N ILE A 114 7.01 41.24 -34.10
CA ILE A 114 5.55 41.39 -33.87
C ILE A 114 5.06 42.81 -34.24
N PHE A 115 5.93 43.70 -34.76
CA PHE A 115 5.59 45.12 -34.86
C PHE A 115 4.70 45.53 -36.04
N ASN A 116 4.46 44.67 -37.05
CA ASN A 116 3.80 45.09 -38.30
C ASN A 116 2.60 44.24 -38.78
N SER A 117 2.01 43.38 -37.92
CA SER A 117 0.79 42.63 -38.25
C SER A 117 -0.32 42.79 -37.18
N ARG A 118 -1.35 43.57 -37.55
CA ARG A 118 -2.72 43.67 -36.99
C ARG A 118 -3.02 43.13 -35.57
N LYS A 119 -2.30 43.67 -34.58
CA LYS A 119 -2.86 44.31 -33.36
C LYS A 119 -4.36 44.03 -33.03
N LYS A 120 -4.65 42.91 -32.35
CA LYS A 120 -5.54 42.86 -31.16
C LYS A 120 -5.43 41.53 -30.39
N ASN A 121 -5.63 41.61 -29.08
CA ASN A 121 -6.11 40.54 -28.17
C ASN A 121 -5.23 39.33 -27.77
N MET A 122 -3.90 39.28 -27.97
CA MET A 122 -3.06 38.42 -27.11
C MET A 122 -1.67 38.97 -26.78
N LYS A 123 -1.63 40.07 -26.00
CA LYS A 123 -0.40 40.62 -25.41
C LYS A 123 -0.01 39.82 -24.17
N ILE A 124 0.51 38.59 -24.34
CA ILE A 124 1.11 37.83 -23.23
C ILE A 124 2.18 38.73 -22.59
N SER A 125 1.97 39.06 -21.32
CA SER A 125 2.91 39.92 -20.61
C SER A 125 4.18 39.12 -20.29
N LEU A 126 5.34 39.78 -20.36
CA LEU A 126 6.60 39.16 -19.95
C LEU A 126 6.53 38.65 -18.51
N SER A 127 5.73 39.30 -17.66
CA SER A 127 5.42 38.88 -16.29
C SER A 127 4.78 37.49 -16.24
N GLY A 128 3.79 37.20 -17.10
CA GLY A 128 3.10 35.90 -17.12
C GLY A 128 4.03 34.72 -17.41
N MET A 129 5.06 34.91 -18.25
CA MET A 129 6.04 33.86 -18.57
C MET A 129 7.00 33.58 -17.40
N TYR A 130 7.37 34.60 -16.61
CA TYR A 130 8.13 34.36 -15.38
C TYR A 130 7.24 33.79 -14.25
N ALA A 131 5.97 34.19 -14.18
CA ALA A 131 5.03 33.68 -13.18
C ALA A 131 4.79 32.16 -13.34
N SER A 132 4.59 31.64 -14.55
CA SER A 132 4.43 30.21 -14.77
C SER A 132 5.68 29.40 -14.39
N ILE A 133 6.88 29.91 -14.71
CA ILE A 133 8.15 29.29 -14.31
C ILE A 133 8.29 29.26 -12.77
N ILE A 134 7.94 30.34 -12.07
CA ILE A 134 8.00 30.42 -10.60
C ILE A 134 7.00 29.44 -9.96
N ILE A 135 5.80 29.29 -10.53
CA ILE A 135 4.78 28.33 -10.06
C ILE A 135 5.26 26.88 -10.23
N ILE A 136 5.85 26.55 -11.38
CA ILE A 136 6.39 25.20 -11.64
C ILE A 136 7.57 24.91 -10.68
N LEU A 137 8.48 25.86 -10.50
CA LEU A 137 9.64 25.71 -9.61
C LEU A 137 9.21 25.55 -8.14
N SER A 138 8.23 26.32 -7.66
CA SER A 138 7.74 26.21 -6.29
C SER A 138 7.00 24.89 -6.04
N PHE A 139 6.23 24.39 -7.00
CA PHE A 139 5.62 23.06 -6.94
C PHE A 139 6.68 21.95 -6.77
N HIS A 140 7.75 21.97 -7.56
CA HIS A 140 8.83 20.98 -7.42
C HIS A 140 9.57 21.08 -6.08
N ILE A 141 9.82 22.30 -5.57
CA ILE A 141 10.41 22.51 -4.24
C ILE A 141 9.49 21.96 -3.13
N ILE A 142 8.18 22.18 -3.23
CA ILE A 142 7.19 21.66 -2.28
C ILE A 142 7.17 20.14 -2.33
N MET A 143 7.12 19.52 -3.51
CA MET A 143 7.12 18.05 -3.65
C MET A 143 8.42 17.41 -3.13
N ALA A 144 9.57 18.02 -3.38
CA ALA A 144 10.85 17.56 -2.81
C ALA A 144 10.89 17.71 -1.28
N SER A 145 10.39 18.83 -0.74
CA SER A 145 10.30 19.07 0.71
C SER A 145 9.34 18.10 1.40
N ILE A 146 8.23 17.76 0.73
CA ILE A 146 7.30 16.71 1.14
C ILE A 146 8.02 15.36 1.17
N TRP A 147 8.69 14.98 0.07
CA TRP A 147 9.39 13.70 -0.03
C TRP A 147 10.45 13.53 1.07
N ILE A 148 11.31 14.54 1.30
CA ILE A 148 12.31 14.54 2.38
C ILE A 148 11.68 14.38 3.77
N ARG A 149 10.53 15.02 4.04
CA ARG A 149 9.81 14.88 5.32
C ARG A 149 9.14 13.52 5.50
N TYR A 150 8.75 12.84 4.42
CA TYR A 150 8.15 11.50 4.48
C TYR A 150 9.20 10.37 4.44
N ASP A 151 10.38 10.60 3.87
CA ASP A 151 11.52 9.66 3.94
C ASP A 151 12.13 9.60 5.35
N LEU A 152 11.89 10.64 6.17
CA LEU A 152 12.15 10.71 7.62
C LEU A 152 11.10 10.02 8.50
N LEU A 153 10.15 9.25 7.94
CA LEU A 153 9.29 8.40 8.75
C LEU A 153 10.06 7.17 9.24
N ASP A 154 10.44 7.19 10.51
CA ASP A 154 11.16 6.09 11.18
C ASP A 154 10.44 4.74 11.00
N ILE A 155 11.08 3.86 10.23
CA ILE A 155 10.61 2.48 10.02
C ILE A 155 11.07 1.64 11.21
N THR A 156 10.20 1.48 12.21
CA THR A 156 10.52 0.62 13.35
C THR A 156 10.54 -0.85 12.94
N ILE A 157 11.58 -1.57 13.35
CA ILE A 157 11.68 -3.01 13.15
C ILE A 157 11.01 -3.68 14.35
N GLU A 158 9.85 -4.31 14.13
CA GLU A 158 9.20 -5.15 15.13
C GLU A 158 9.40 -6.63 14.80
N LYS A 159 9.17 -7.50 15.80
CA LYS A 159 9.20 -8.96 15.62
C LYS A 159 7.80 -9.52 15.68
N THR A 160 7.46 -10.35 14.71
CA THR A 160 6.21 -11.13 14.73
C THR A 160 6.25 -12.17 15.85
N THR A 161 5.09 -12.75 16.17
CA THR A 161 4.97 -13.91 17.09
C THR A 161 5.73 -15.16 16.64
N LYS A 162 6.28 -15.17 15.42
CA LYS A 162 7.17 -16.22 14.88
C LYS A 162 8.64 -15.78 14.84
N PHE A 163 9.01 -14.76 15.61
CA PHE A 163 10.34 -14.12 15.66
C PHE A 163 10.89 -13.58 14.33
N ARG A 164 10.12 -13.60 13.24
CA ARG A 164 10.49 -12.93 11.99
C ARG A 164 10.38 -11.42 12.18
N GLU A 165 11.45 -10.73 11.84
CA GLU A 165 11.51 -9.27 11.81
C GLU A 165 10.66 -8.72 10.65
N TYR A 166 9.97 -7.62 10.91
CA TYR A 166 9.16 -6.92 9.92
C TYR A 166 9.26 -5.40 10.09
N LYS A 167 9.20 -4.68 8.98
CA LYS A 167 9.28 -3.22 8.94
C LYS A 167 7.90 -2.62 9.17
N LYS A 168 7.62 -2.24 10.40
CA LYS A 168 6.34 -1.64 10.77
C LYS A 168 6.34 -0.16 10.42
N CYS A 169 5.63 0.19 9.35
CA CYS A 169 5.32 1.58 9.04
C CYS A 169 4.39 2.14 10.13
N SER A 170 4.97 2.72 11.18
CA SER A 170 4.25 3.48 12.20
C SER A 170 3.83 4.84 11.62
N TYR A 171 2.86 4.81 10.71
CA TYR A 171 2.28 6.03 10.16
C TYR A 171 1.78 6.92 11.32
N PRO A 172 2.10 8.23 11.34
CA PRO A 172 1.51 9.14 12.32
C PRO A 172 -0.03 9.10 12.22
N SER A 173 -0.74 9.50 13.28
CA SER A 173 -2.19 9.32 13.44
C SER A 173 -3.08 10.21 12.54
N ILE A 174 -2.75 10.28 11.25
CA ILE A 174 -3.51 10.91 10.17
C ILE A 174 -4.88 10.24 9.99
N SER A 175 -5.06 8.99 10.48
CA SER A 175 -6.37 8.35 10.63
C SER A 175 -7.35 9.13 11.52
N LYS A 176 -6.87 9.98 12.44
CA LYS A 176 -7.71 10.96 13.16
C LYS A 176 -7.81 12.31 12.43
N ILE A 177 -6.89 12.62 11.51
CA ILE A 177 -6.90 13.84 10.69
C ILE A 177 -7.79 13.65 9.46
N ARG A 178 -9.11 13.63 9.72
CA ARG A 178 -10.17 14.04 8.77
C ARG A 178 -10.17 13.34 7.39
N LEU A 179 -10.31 12.01 7.37
CA LEU A 179 -10.80 11.31 6.18
C LEU A 179 -12.13 11.91 5.66
N ASN A 180 -12.97 12.41 6.58
CA ASN A 180 -14.21 13.13 6.28
C ASN A 180 -14.00 14.44 5.48
N THR A 181 -12.83 15.09 5.54
CA THR A 181 -12.58 16.31 4.75
C THR A 181 -12.14 15.97 3.33
N ILE A 182 -11.30 14.93 3.14
CA ILE A 182 -10.93 14.47 1.80
C ILE A 182 -12.17 13.94 1.05
N LYS A 183 -13.05 13.17 1.73
CA LYS A 183 -14.36 12.79 1.17
C LYS A 183 -15.19 14.00 0.76
N LYS A 184 -15.26 15.05 1.60
CA LYS A 184 -16.06 16.25 1.29
C LYS A 184 -15.52 17.06 0.10
N ILE A 185 -14.19 17.08 -0.10
CA ILE A 185 -13.55 17.72 -1.26
C ILE A 185 -13.86 16.92 -2.54
N TYR A 186 -13.67 15.60 -2.53
CA TYR A 186 -13.95 14.77 -3.71
C TYR A 186 -15.43 14.74 -4.09
N PHE A 187 -16.36 14.76 -3.13
CA PHE A 187 -17.80 14.77 -3.43
C PHE A 187 -18.26 16.10 -4.06
N ASN A 188 -17.70 17.23 -3.65
CA ASN A 188 -18.05 18.54 -4.21
C ASN A 188 -17.51 18.77 -5.64
N ILE A 189 -16.51 17.99 -6.08
CA ILE A 189 -15.92 18.09 -7.43
C ILE A 189 -16.71 17.27 -8.48
N TYR A 190 -17.62 16.38 -8.04
CA TYR A 190 -18.42 15.52 -8.91
C TYR A 190 -19.89 15.94 -9.06
N ILE A 191 -20.27 17.14 -8.59
CA ILE A 191 -21.65 17.65 -8.55
C ILE A 191 -21.72 19.09 -9.15
N TYR A 192 -20.80 19.42 -10.06
CA TYR A 192 -20.77 20.65 -10.88
C TYR A 192 -20.21 20.34 -12.27
#